data_AF-A0A2V7L5J8-F1
#
_entry.id   AF-A0A2V7L5J8-F1
#
_cell.length_a   1.000
_cell.length_b   1.000
_cell.length_c   1.000
_cell.angle_alpha   90.00
_cell.angle_beta   90.00
_cell.angle_gamma   90.00
#
_symmetry.space_group_name_H-M   'P 1'
#
loop_
_entity.id
_entity.type
_entity.pdbx_description
1 polymer ?
#
loop_
_entity_poly.entity_id
_entity_poly.type
_entity_poly.pdbx_seq_one_letter_code
_entity_poly.pdbx_strand_id
1 'polypeptide(L)'
;MDVKFRKHLAVAHRNLRALLASTPLKTDALPIEMPASGVYLFTERGRHLYVGRSNRLRKGIPLHYRRASKHSSAAFAFRLARKATRREVASYKTEGSRKQLAADPTFARAFLRAKERIRRMEVRFVEEKDQLRQTLLEVCAAAVLSTPFNDFDTH
;
A
#
# COMPACT_ATOMS: atom_id res chain seq x y z
N MET A 1 -26.08 -9.33 -10.25
CA MET A 1 -24.74 -9.75 -9.77
C MET A 1 -24.78 -11.22 -9.37
N ASP A 2 -23.85 -12.04 -9.85
CA ASP A 2 -23.75 -13.47 -9.55
C ASP A 2 -23.74 -13.76 -8.03
N VAL A 3 -24.35 -14.87 -7.61
CA VAL A 3 -24.51 -15.23 -6.18
C VAL A 3 -23.15 -15.54 -5.53
N LYS A 4 -22.25 -16.25 -6.23
CA LYS A 4 -20.93 -16.58 -5.69
C LYS A 4 -20.11 -15.31 -5.52
N PHE A 5 -20.11 -14.44 -6.53
CA PHE A 5 -19.41 -13.16 -6.45
C PHE A 5 -19.93 -12.25 -5.32
N ARG A 6 -21.26 -12.17 -5.14
CA ARG A 6 -21.87 -11.43 -4.01
C ARG A 6 -21.36 -11.88 -2.66
N LYS A 7 -21.13 -13.19 -2.46
CA LYS A 7 -20.58 -13.72 -1.20
C LYS A 7 -19.14 -13.21 -0.96
N HIS A 8 -18.30 -13.17 -1.99
CA HIS A 8 -16.94 -12.63 -1.85
C HIS A 8 -16.95 -11.13 -1.52
N LEU A 9 -17.79 -10.35 -2.21
CA LEU A 9 -17.93 -8.92 -1.91
C LEU A 9 -18.48 -8.65 -0.51
N ALA A 10 -19.47 -9.41 -0.05
CA ALA A 10 -20.00 -9.26 1.30
C ALA A 10 -18.91 -9.46 2.38
N VAL A 11 -18.03 -10.45 2.19
CA VAL A 11 -16.87 -10.67 3.07
C VAL A 11 -15.87 -9.52 2.96
N ALA A 12 -15.55 -9.05 1.75
CA ALA A 12 -14.66 -7.90 1.56
C ALA A 12 -15.21 -6.64 2.25
N HIS A 13 -16.50 -6.34 2.12
CA HIS A 13 -17.13 -5.21 2.82
C HIS A 13 -17.09 -5.35 4.34
N ARG A 14 -17.35 -6.55 4.87
CA ARG A 14 -17.20 -6.83 6.32
C ARG A 14 -15.76 -6.57 6.78
N ASN A 15 -14.78 -7.06 6.04
CA ASN A 15 -13.37 -6.90 6.39
C ASN A 15 -12.89 -5.44 6.22
N LEU A 16 -13.47 -4.66 5.29
CA LEU A 16 -13.23 -3.21 5.20
C LEU A 16 -13.69 -2.50 6.47
N ARG A 17 -14.88 -2.83 6.98
CA ARG A 17 -15.35 -2.27 8.26
C ARG A 17 -14.43 -2.65 9.42
N ALA A 18 -13.98 -3.91 9.48
CA ALA A 18 -13.03 -4.35 10.49
C ALA A 18 -11.66 -3.64 10.37
N LEU A 19 -11.16 -3.42 9.16
CA LEU A 19 -9.92 -2.66 8.91
C LEU A 19 -10.03 -1.23 9.45
N LEU A 20 -11.15 -0.56 9.18
CA LEU A 20 -11.41 0.81 9.64
C LEU A 20 -11.69 0.90 11.14
N ALA A 21 -12.23 -0.16 11.75
CA ALA A 21 -12.48 -0.24 13.19
C ALA A 21 -11.25 -0.66 14.01
N SER A 22 -10.23 -1.25 13.39
CA SER A 22 -8.99 -1.66 14.08
C SER A 22 -8.28 -0.49 14.78
N THR A 23 -7.36 -0.76 15.70
CA THR A 23 -6.56 0.34 16.29
C THR A 23 -5.44 0.71 15.30
N PRO A 24 -5.30 1.99 14.89
CA PRO A 24 -4.15 2.41 14.10
C PRO A 24 -2.88 2.33 14.94
N LEU A 25 -1.84 1.73 14.38
CA LEU A 25 -0.56 1.53 15.03
C LEU A 25 0.51 2.37 14.35
N LYS A 26 1.54 2.81 15.08
CA LYS A 26 2.73 3.36 14.44
C LYS A 26 3.49 2.23 13.72
N THR A 27 4.09 2.55 12.57
CA THR A 27 4.73 1.51 11.75
C THR A 27 5.95 0.85 12.39
N ASP A 28 6.56 1.49 13.39
CA ASP A 28 7.65 0.97 14.22
C ASP A 28 7.17 0.22 15.47
N ALA A 29 5.87 0.23 15.75
CA ALA A 29 5.23 -0.46 16.87
C ALA A 29 4.32 -1.60 16.39
N LEU A 30 4.71 -2.31 15.31
CA LEU A 30 3.97 -3.48 14.84
C LEU A 30 4.05 -4.62 15.87
N PRO A 31 2.91 -5.21 16.28
CA PRO A 31 2.91 -6.29 17.26
C PRO A 31 3.61 -7.55 16.73
N ILE A 32 4.13 -8.34 17.65
CA ILE A 32 4.69 -9.67 17.34
C ILE A 32 3.56 -10.57 16.83
N GLU A 33 2.44 -10.55 17.55
CA GLU A 33 1.21 -11.23 17.19
C GLU A 33 0.42 -10.36 16.20
N MET A 34 0.45 -10.76 14.94
CA MET A 34 -0.34 -10.17 13.87
C MET A 34 -0.72 -11.24 12.85
N PRO A 35 -1.82 -11.07 12.10
CA PRO A 35 -2.19 -12.02 11.07
C PRO A 35 -1.06 -12.25 10.06
N ALA A 36 -0.94 -13.48 9.56
CA ALA A 36 0.07 -13.81 8.57
C ALA A 36 -0.21 -13.11 7.23
N SER A 37 -1.47 -13.11 6.80
CA SER A 37 -1.90 -12.59 5.50
C SER A 37 -3.13 -11.70 5.60
N GLY A 38 -3.28 -10.77 4.66
CA GLY A 38 -4.43 -9.87 4.62
C GLY A 38 -4.14 -8.54 3.95
N VAL A 39 -4.87 -7.52 4.37
CA VAL A 39 -4.83 -6.16 3.82
C VAL A 39 -4.44 -5.16 4.89
N TYR A 40 -3.66 -4.14 4.52
CA TYR A 40 -3.22 -3.05 5.37
C TYR A 40 -3.49 -1.69 4.73
N LEU A 41 -3.66 -0.68 5.58
CA LEU A 41 -3.98 0.70 5.20
C LEU A 41 -3.04 1.67 5.92
N PHE A 42 -2.29 2.46 5.15
CA PHE A 42 -1.49 3.57 5.67
C PHE A 42 -2.30 4.86 5.73
N THR A 43 -2.19 5.54 6.86
CA THR A 43 -2.88 6.81 7.15
C THR A 43 -1.87 7.84 7.66
N GLU A 44 -1.98 9.07 7.18
CA GLU A 44 -1.18 10.20 7.65
C GLU A 44 -2.10 11.36 7.99
N ARG A 45 -2.01 11.87 9.24
CA ARG A 45 -2.82 13.02 9.72
C ARG A 45 -4.32 12.84 9.44
N GLY A 46 -4.85 11.65 9.75
CA GLY A 46 -6.25 11.30 9.51
C GLY A 46 -6.63 11.01 8.06
N ARG A 47 -5.71 11.17 7.10
CA ARG A 47 -5.98 10.90 5.67
C ARG A 47 -5.47 9.52 5.26
N HIS A 48 -6.36 8.71 4.70
CA HIS A 48 -6.03 7.41 4.11
C HIS A 48 -5.24 7.61 2.80
N LEU A 49 -4.04 7.02 2.72
CA LEU A 49 -3.12 7.29 1.61
C LEU A 49 -2.90 6.10 0.69
N TYR A 50 -2.79 4.90 1.26
CA TYR A 50 -2.44 3.70 0.50
C TYR A 50 -2.98 2.44 1.18
N VAL A 51 -3.61 1.59 0.40
CA VAL A 51 -3.99 0.23 0.76
C VAL A 51 -3.06 -0.74 0.06
N GLY A 52 -2.62 -1.78 0.74
CA GLY A 52 -1.92 -2.88 0.11
C GLY A 52 -2.30 -4.21 0.73
N ARG A 53 -1.93 -5.30 0.06
CA ARG A 53 -2.13 -6.67 0.55
C ARG A 53 -0.82 -7.44 0.67
N SER A 54 -0.80 -8.48 1.49
CA SER A 54 0.36 -9.35 1.62
C SER A 54 -0.02 -10.72 2.17
N ASN A 55 0.71 -11.75 1.74
CA ASN A 55 0.68 -13.08 2.37
C ASN A 55 1.63 -13.20 3.57
N ARG A 56 2.36 -12.13 3.88
CA ARG A 56 3.31 -12.05 5.00
C ARG A 56 3.29 -10.64 5.55
N LEU A 57 2.20 -10.20 6.19
CA LEU A 57 1.98 -8.81 6.61
C LEU A 57 3.16 -8.23 7.41
N ARG A 58 3.70 -9.00 8.37
CA ARG A 58 4.87 -8.60 9.18
C ARG A 58 6.14 -8.34 8.36
N LYS A 59 6.24 -8.92 7.16
CA LYS A 59 7.31 -8.65 6.20
C LYS A 59 6.89 -7.59 5.18
N GLY A 60 5.64 -7.60 4.73
CA GLY A 60 5.09 -6.76 3.67
C GLY A 60 4.97 -5.29 4.04
N ILE A 61 4.36 -4.99 5.19
CA ILE A 61 4.16 -3.60 5.66
C ILE A 61 5.51 -2.86 5.76
N PRO A 62 6.57 -3.44 6.39
CA PRO A 62 7.86 -2.77 6.47
C PRO A 62 8.58 -2.55 5.14
N LEU A 63 8.23 -3.28 4.07
CA LEU A 63 8.89 -3.07 2.77
C LEU A 63 8.70 -1.64 2.27
N HIS A 64 7.61 -0.96 2.64
CA HIS A 64 7.35 0.40 2.17
C HIS A 64 8.20 1.48 2.85
N TYR A 65 8.82 1.20 3.99
CA TYR A 65 9.61 2.21 4.71
C TYR A 65 11.02 1.77 5.13
N ARG A 66 11.34 0.47 5.09
CA ARG A 66 12.69 0.00 5.43
C ARG A 66 13.72 0.60 4.48
N ARG A 67 14.83 1.08 5.05
CA ARG A 67 15.95 1.67 4.29
C ARG A 67 16.46 0.72 3.20
N ALA A 68 16.61 -0.57 3.52
CA ALA A 68 17.08 -1.60 2.60
C ALA A 68 16.08 -2.03 1.50
N SER A 69 14.80 -1.63 1.58
CA SER A 69 13.81 -2.04 0.58
C SER A 69 14.13 -1.48 -0.80
N LYS A 70 13.95 -2.29 -1.84
CA LYS A 70 14.20 -1.86 -3.23
C LYS A 70 12.95 -1.18 -3.80
N HIS A 71 13.13 -0.43 -4.89
CA HIS A 71 12.04 0.21 -5.62
C HIS A 71 10.97 -0.78 -6.11
N SER A 72 11.33 -2.07 -6.28
CA SER A 72 10.41 -3.14 -6.69
C SER A 72 9.48 -3.62 -5.58
N SER A 73 9.87 -3.46 -4.31
CA SER A 73 9.11 -3.95 -3.15
C SER A 73 8.45 -2.86 -2.32
N ALA A 74 8.83 -1.59 -2.53
CA ALA A 74 8.31 -0.43 -1.80
C ALA A 74 7.40 0.45 -2.68
N ALA A 75 6.34 -0.14 -3.24
CA ALA A 75 5.48 0.52 -4.22
C ALA A 75 4.90 1.86 -3.72
N PHE A 76 4.51 1.95 -2.44
CA PHE A 76 3.97 3.17 -1.87
C PHE A 76 5.03 4.29 -1.78
N ALA A 77 6.23 3.98 -1.26
CA ALA A 77 7.33 4.95 -1.24
C ALA A 77 7.70 5.42 -2.65
N PHE A 78 7.66 4.52 -3.62
CA PHE A 78 7.95 4.83 -5.01
C PHE A 78 6.92 5.81 -5.60
N ARG A 79 5.62 5.60 -5.33
CA ARG A 79 4.54 6.51 -5.75
C ARG A 79 4.64 7.88 -5.09
N LEU A 80 4.99 7.93 -3.80
CA LEU A 80 5.27 9.19 -3.11
C LEU A 80 6.45 9.95 -3.75
N ALA A 81 7.52 9.25 -4.12
CA ALA A 81 8.68 9.83 -4.78
C ALA A 81 8.35 10.39 -6.17
N ARG A 82 7.53 9.66 -6.96
CA ARG A 82 7.02 10.16 -8.25
C ARG A 82 6.27 11.47 -8.10
N LYS A 83 5.31 11.53 -7.17
CA LYS A 83 4.55 12.75 -6.88
C LYS A 83 5.46 13.90 -6.46
N ALA A 84 6.40 13.63 -5.54
CA ALA A 84 7.34 14.65 -5.06
C ALA A 84 8.28 15.20 -6.14
N THR A 85 8.57 14.39 -7.16
CA THR A 85 9.44 14.77 -8.29
C THR A 85 8.67 15.21 -9.53
N ARG A 86 7.33 15.26 -9.47
CA ARG A 86 6.43 15.52 -10.62
C ARG A 86 6.68 14.58 -11.80
N ARG A 87 7.06 13.33 -11.52
CA ARG A 87 7.31 12.26 -12.52
C ARG A 87 6.22 11.20 -12.44
N GLU A 88 4.97 11.63 -12.57
CA GLU A 88 3.79 10.79 -12.31
C GLU A 88 3.51 9.84 -13.47
N VAL A 89 3.67 10.30 -14.72
CA VAL A 89 3.44 9.51 -15.94
C VAL A 89 4.63 8.58 -16.21
N ALA A 90 4.38 7.27 -16.34
CA ALA A 90 5.35 6.38 -16.96
C ALA A 90 5.44 6.75 -18.44
N SER A 91 6.60 7.21 -18.90
CA SER A 91 6.76 7.37 -20.35
C SER A 91 6.74 5.96 -20.94
N TYR A 92 6.04 5.75 -22.06
CA TYR A 92 6.09 4.49 -22.82
C TYR A 92 7.49 4.19 -23.42
N LYS A 93 8.50 5.02 -23.10
CA LYS A 93 9.92 4.83 -23.41
C LYS A 93 10.62 4.25 -22.16
N THR A 94 11.83 3.71 -22.34
CA THR A 94 12.66 3.25 -21.20
C THR A 94 12.85 4.33 -20.13
N GLU A 95 12.81 5.60 -20.56
CA GLU A 95 12.69 6.83 -19.79
C GLU A 95 11.56 6.77 -18.77
N GLY A 96 11.91 6.92 -17.49
CA GLY A 96 10.91 6.89 -16.40
C GLY A 96 10.56 5.49 -15.88
N SER A 97 11.19 4.44 -16.40
CA SER A 97 11.11 3.11 -15.78
C SER A 97 11.57 3.13 -14.31
N ARG A 98 11.09 2.17 -13.49
CA ARG A 98 11.49 2.10 -12.06
C ARG A 98 12.99 2.04 -11.86
N LYS A 99 13.70 1.31 -12.73
CA LYS A 99 15.15 1.14 -12.67
C LYS A 99 15.90 2.44 -12.95
N GLN A 100 15.51 3.16 -14.01
CA GLN A 100 16.14 4.44 -14.33
C GLN A 100 15.84 5.51 -13.30
N LEU A 101 14.59 5.62 -12.84
CA LEU A 101 14.23 6.56 -11.78
C LEU A 101 15.01 6.26 -10.50
N ALA A 102 15.22 4.99 -10.14
CA ALA A 102 16.01 4.65 -8.97
C ALA A 102 17.51 5.02 -9.09
N ALA A 103 18.04 5.13 -10.30
CA ALA A 103 19.42 5.56 -10.55
C ALA A 103 19.60 7.10 -10.54
N ASP A 104 18.52 7.86 -10.75
CA ASP A 104 18.53 9.32 -10.66
C ASP A 104 18.74 9.78 -9.20
N PRO A 105 19.78 10.57 -8.89
CA PRO A 105 20.08 10.98 -7.51
C PRO A 105 18.99 11.82 -6.85
N THR A 106 18.24 12.60 -7.62
CA THR A 106 17.12 13.42 -7.11
C THR A 106 15.95 12.52 -6.74
N PHE A 107 15.60 11.56 -7.58
CA PHE A 107 14.56 10.59 -7.29
C PHE A 107 14.96 9.64 -6.16
N ALA A 108 16.21 9.18 -6.10
CA ALA A 108 16.72 8.35 -5.01
C ALA A 108 16.58 9.07 -3.65
N ARG A 109 16.91 10.36 -3.59
CA ARG A 109 16.68 11.21 -2.40
C ARG A 109 15.19 11.33 -2.07
N ALA A 110 14.33 11.55 -3.06
CA ALA A 110 12.88 11.62 -2.86
C ALA A 110 12.31 10.29 -2.34
N PHE A 111 12.81 9.16 -2.83
CA PHE A 111 12.42 7.81 -2.41
C PHE A 111 12.84 7.51 -0.96
N LEU A 112 14.04 7.93 -0.55
CA LEU A 112 14.45 7.84 0.85
C LEU A 112 13.58 8.71 1.76
N ARG A 113 13.28 9.94 1.36
CA ARG A 113 12.36 10.83 2.10
C ARG A 113 10.95 10.23 2.19
N ALA A 114 10.47 9.59 1.13
CA ALA A 114 9.18 8.92 1.12
C ALA A 114 9.13 7.75 2.13
N LYS A 115 10.18 6.93 2.21
CA LYS A 115 10.29 5.88 3.23
C LYS A 115 10.25 6.44 4.64
N GLU A 116 11.01 7.49 4.91
CA GLU A 116 11.02 8.17 6.21
C GLU A 116 9.66 8.80 6.55
N ARG A 117 8.91 9.28 5.54
CA ARG A 117 7.53 9.74 5.71
C ARG A 117 6.62 8.59 6.10
N ILE A 118 6.65 7.48 5.35
CA ILE A 118 5.83 6.29 5.64
C ILE A 118 6.13 5.72 7.03
N ARG A 119 7.40 5.74 7.46
CA ARG A 119 7.78 5.29 8.81
C ARG A 119 7.04 6.03 9.93
N ARG A 120 6.67 7.29 9.71
CA ARG A 120 5.94 8.13 10.69
C ARG A 120 4.42 8.00 10.58
N MET A 121 3.92 7.26 9.59
CA MET A 121 2.49 7.06 9.39
C MET A 121 1.89 6.10 10.41
N GLU A 122 0.57 6.03 10.40
CA GLU A 122 -0.19 4.99 11.06
C GLU A 122 -0.54 3.88 10.07
N VAL A 123 -0.62 2.66 10.57
CA VAL A 123 -1.03 1.49 9.79
C VAL A 123 -2.11 0.73 10.54
N ARG A 124 -3.11 0.31 9.78
CA ARG A 124 -4.18 -0.62 10.17
C ARG A 124 -4.04 -1.88 9.35
N PHE A 125 -4.46 -3.03 9.86
CA PHE A 125 -4.48 -4.27 9.09
C PHE A 125 -5.62 -5.18 9.53
N VAL A 126 -6.05 -6.06 8.63
CA VAL A 126 -7.07 -7.08 8.89
C VAL A 126 -6.66 -8.38 8.21
N GLU A 127 -6.97 -9.52 8.85
CA GLU A 127 -6.74 -10.84 8.27
C GLU A 127 -7.68 -11.09 7.08
N GLU A 128 -7.12 -11.62 5.99
CA GLU A 128 -7.88 -12.27 4.93
C GLU A 128 -6.94 -13.28 4.25
N LYS A 129 -7.29 -14.57 4.32
CA LYS A 129 -6.42 -15.65 3.86
C LYS A 129 -6.62 -15.96 2.38
N ASP A 130 -7.83 -15.73 1.87
CA ASP A 130 -8.18 -16.00 0.48
C ASP A 130 -7.65 -14.90 -0.46
N GLN A 131 -6.91 -15.28 -1.51
CA GLN A 131 -6.24 -14.32 -2.40
C GLN A 131 -7.22 -13.46 -3.20
N LEU A 132 -8.34 -14.04 -3.62
CA LEU A 132 -9.37 -13.33 -4.36
C LEU A 132 -10.01 -12.27 -3.45
N ARG A 133 -10.35 -12.63 -2.21
CA ARG A 133 -10.92 -11.71 -1.23
C ARG A 133 -9.92 -10.65 -0.77
N GLN A 134 -8.63 -10.96 -0.63
CA GLN A 134 -7.61 -9.93 -0.37
C GLN A 134 -7.59 -8.88 -1.48
N THR A 135 -7.62 -9.34 -2.75
CA THR A 135 -7.60 -8.45 -3.91
C THR A 135 -8.88 -7.61 -3.97
N LEU A 136 -10.05 -8.23 -3.77
CA LEU A 136 -11.31 -7.50 -3.71
C LEU A 136 -11.34 -6.48 -2.57
N LEU A 137 -10.83 -6.85 -1.39
CA LEU A 137 -10.75 -5.94 -0.25
C LEU A 137 -9.80 -4.77 -0.51
N GLU A 138 -8.64 -5.00 -1.13
CA GLU A 138 -7.71 -3.92 -1.52
C GLU A 138 -8.38 -2.93 -2.48
N VAL A 139 -9.07 -3.43 -3.51
CA VAL A 139 -9.81 -2.60 -4.48
C VAL A 139 -10.96 -1.86 -3.80
N CYS A 140 -11.80 -2.55 -3.04
CA CYS A 140 -12.92 -1.95 -2.31
C CYS A 140 -12.44 -0.85 -1.36
N ALA A 141 -11.39 -1.11 -0.58
CA ALA A 141 -10.84 -0.13 0.34
C ALA A 141 -10.26 1.08 -0.39
N ALA A 142 -9.50 0.87 -1.47
CA ALA A 142 -8.95 1.96 -2.26
C ALA A 142 -10.04 2.83 -2.90
N ALA A 143 -11.10 2.21 -3.44
CA ALA A 143 -12.22 2.90 -4.05
C ALA A 143 -13.04 3.68 -3.01
N VAL A 144 -13.44 3.04 -1.90
CA VAL A 144 -14.28 3.69 -0.86
C VAL A 144 -13.53 4.81 -0.16
N LEU A 145 -12.24 4.62 0.14
CA LEU A 145 -11.43 5.60 0.87
C LEU A 145 -10.76 6.62 -0.05
N SER A 146 -10.93 6.50 -1.38
CA SER A 146 -10.32 7.36 -2.39
C SER A 146 -8.82 7.56 -2.15
N THR A 147 -8.09 6.47 -1.92
CA THR A 147 -6.68 6.54 -1.54
C THR A 147 -5.82 7.04 -2.72
N PRO A 148 -5.12 8.18 -2.57
CA PRO A 148 -4.46 8.87 -3.69
C PRO A 148 -3.22 8.15 -4.24
N PHE A 149 -2.74 7.10 -3.56
CA PHE A 149 -1.56 6.34 -3.99
C PHE A 149 -1.88 4.88 -4.32
N ASN A 150 -3.15 4.51 -4.37
CA ASN A 150 -3.58 3.32 -5.10
C ASN A 150 -3.86 3.76 -6.54
N ASP A 151 -3.21 3.08 -7.48
CA ASP A 151 -3.35 3.36 -8.90
C ASP A 151 -3.54 2.01 -9.58
N PHE A 152 -4.60 1.97 -10.40
CA PHE A 152 -5.14 0.82 -11.11
C PHE A 152 -5.08 1.04 -12.63
N ASP A 153 -4.36 2.09 -13.06
CA ASP A 153 -4.14 2.37 -14.46
C ASP A 153 -3.07 1.43 -15.04
N THR A 154 -3.05 1.31 -16.37
CA THR A 154 -2.10 0.46 -17.10
C THR A 154 -0.87 1.28 -17.48
N HIS A 155 0.29 0.96 -16.89
CA HIS A 155 1.59 1.63 -17.12
C HIS A 155 2.60 0.71 -17.79
#